data_AF-A0A959GDD7-F1
#
_entry.id   AF-A0A959GDD7-F1
#
_cell.length_a   1.000
_cell.length_b   1.000
_cell.length_c   1.000
_cell.angle_alpha   90.00
_cell.angle_beta   90.00
_cell.angle_gamma   90.00
#
_symmetry.space_group_name_H-M   'P 1'
#
loop_
_entity.id
_entity.type
_entity.pdbx_description
1 polymer ?
#
loop_
_entity_poly.entity_id
_entity_poly.type
_entity_poly.pdbx_seq_one_letter_code
_entity_poly.pdbx_strand_id
1 'polypeptide(L)' 'GVVKRDIAFSGDVLNTAARIQSKCNELGVNILFSQFLLDKLSLPPHSFEPKKIGGMLLRGKQEQVVLYTV' A
#
# COMPACT_ATOMS: atom_id res chain seq x y z
N GLY A 1 19.73 -24.93 22.79
CA GLY A 1 18.55 -24.11 22.48
C GLY A 1 18.68 -23.59 21.07
N VAL A 2 17.65 -23.75 20.23
CA VAL A 2 17.65 -23.25 18.85
C VAL A 2 17.16 -21.81 18.87
N VAL A 3 18.04 -20.86 18.57
CA VAL A 3 17.66 -19.46 18.39
C VAL A 3 16.85 -19.37 17.09
N LYS A 4 15.53 -19.15 17.20
CA LYS A 4 14.71 -18.75 16.04
C LYS A 4 15.17 -17.37 15.59
N ARG A 5 15.62 -17.24 14.34
CA ARG A 5 15.88 -15.97 13.69
C ARG A 5 14.68 -15.65 12.81
N ASP A 6 13.76 -14.84 13.32
CA ASP A 6 12.66 -14.30 12.54
C ASP A 6 13.12 -12.99 11.87
N ILE A 7 12.78 -12.79 10.60
CA ILE A 7 13.04 -11.54 9.89
C ILE A 7 11.91 -10.58 10.22
N ALA A 8 12.20 -9.52 10.96
CA ALA A 8 11.26 -8.44 11.26
C ALA A 8 11.55 -7.22 10.39
N PHE A 9 10.51 -6.67 9.76
CA PHE A 9 10.56 -5.37 9.10
C PHE A 9 9.99 -4.31 10.03
N SER A 10 10.55 -3.11 10.02
CA SER A 10 10.06 -1.97 10.79
C SER A 10 10.32 -0.68 10.03
N GLY A 11 9.50 0.33 10.27
CA GLY A 11 9.71 1.67 9.73
C GLY A 11 8.46 2.28 9.09
N ASP A 12 8.63 3.48 8.56
CA ASP A 12 7.55 4.27 7.99
C ASP A 12 6.88 3.59 6.78
N VAL A 13 7.63 2.83 5.98
CA VAL A 13 7.08 2.06 4.86
C VAL A 13 6.09 1.00 5.35
N LEU A 14 6.45 0.21 6.36
CA LEU A 14 5.56 -0.81 6.94
C LEU A 14 4.31 -0.17 7.55
N ASN A 15 4.50 0.93 8.30
CA ASN A 15 3.38 1.68 8.88
C ASN A 15 2.44 2.25 7.81
N THR A 16 3.01 2.75 6.71
CA THR A 16 2.24 3.26 5.57
C THR A 16 1.46 2.13 4.92
N ALA A 17 2.08 0.98 4.66
CA ALA A 17 1.41 -0.18 4.09
C ALA A 17 0.25 -0.67 4.98
N ALA A 18 0.46 -0.77 6.30
CA ALA A 18 -0.59 -1.15 7.25
C ALA A 18 -1.77 -0.15 7.25
N ARG A 19 -1.47 1.15 7.16
CA ARG A 19 -2.49 2.21 7.09
C ARG A 19 -3.27 2.16 5.77
N ILE A 20 -2.61 1.89 4.65
CA ILE A 20 -3.26 1.67 3.35
C ILE A 20 -4.18 0.45 3.43
N GLN A 21 -3.69 -0.67 3.95
CA GLN A 21 -4.49 -1.88 4.10
C GLN A 21 -5.73 -1.63 4.98
N SER A 22 -5.60 -0.86 6.06
CA SER A 22 -6.74 -0.53 6.92
C SER A 22 -7.84 0.27 6.17
N LYS A 23 -7.47 1.06 5.14
CA LYS A 23 -8.43 1.78 4.28
C LYS A 23 -9.25 0.87 3.39
N CYS A 24 -8.84 -0.37 3.14
CA CYS A 24 -9.66 -1.35 2.42
C CYS A 24 -11.04 -1.51 3.06
N ASN A 25 -11.09 -1.60 4.40
CA ASN A 25 -12.34 -1.75 5.15
C ASN A 25 -13.25 -0.53 5.02
N GLU A 26 -12.67 0.67 5.10
CA GLU A 26 -13.43 1.93 4.98
C GLU A 26 -13.98 2.14 3.57
N LEU A 27 -13.24 1.70 2.55
CA LEU A 27 -13.58 1.91 1.15
C LEU A 27 -14.36 0.74 0.54
N GLY A 28 -14.52 -0.37 1.27
CA GLY A 28 -15.22 -1.56 0.80
C GLY A 28 -14.52 -2.27 -0.37
N VAL A 29 -13.19 -2.19 -0.46
CA VAL A 29 -12.40 -2.82 -1.53
C VAL A 29 -11.45 -3.87 -0.96
N ASN A 30 -11.15 -4.90 -1.76
CA ASN A 30 -10.28 -5.99 -1.31
C ASN A 30 -8.79 -5.62 -1.36
N ILE A 31 -8.40 -4.71 -2.25
CA ILE A 31 -7.00 -4.38 -2.49
C ILE A 31 -6.81 -2.89 -2.78
N LEU A 32 -5.73 -2.34 -2.23
CA LEU A 32 -5.30 -0.97 -2.46
C LEU A 32 -3.81 -0.93 -2.75
N PHE A 33 -3.44 -0.05 -3.67
CA PHE A 33 -2.07 0.21 -4.07
C PHE A 33 -1.76 1.68 -3.91
N SER A 34 -0.55 2.02 -3.45
CA SER A 34 -0.06 3.39 -3.55
C SER A 34 0.43 3.67 -4.97
N GLN A 35 0.34 4.94 -5.41
CA GLN A 35 0.99 5.39 -6.65
C GLN A 35 2.45 4.96 -6.71
N PHE A 36 3.19 5.14 -5.61
CA PHE A 36 4.61 4.74 -5.50
C PHE A 36 4.85 3.26 -5.84
N LEU A 37 3.94 2.37 -5.44
CA LEU A 37 4.05 0.96 -5.77
C LEU A 37 3.79 0.75 -7.26
N LEU A 38 2.75 1.36 -7.82
CA LEU A 38 2.42 1.24 -9.24
C LEU A 38 3.56 1.74 -10.14
N ASP A 39 4.20 2.85 -9.79
CA ASP A 39 5.33 3.42 -10.54
C ASP A 39 6.56 2.50 -10.57
N LYS A 40 6.67 1.62 -9.57
CA LYS A 40 7.77 0.65 -9.44
C LYS A 40 7.45 -0.72 -10.03
N LEU A 41 6.18 -1.01 -10.25
CA LEU A 41 5.77 -2.28 -10.84
C LEU A 41 5.95 -2.18 -12.36
N SER A 42 6.96 -2.86 -12.88
CA SER A 42 7.09 -3.12 -14.32
C SER A 42 6.09 -4.19 -14.74
N LEU A 43 4.80 -3.83 -14.80
CA LEU A 43 3.75 -4.75 -15.24
C LEU A 43 3.76 -4.89 -16.76
N PRO A 44 3.53 -6.09 -17.31
CA PRO A 44 3.35 -6.23 -18.74
C PRO A 44 2.13 -5.41 -19.21
N PRO A 45 2.16 -4.86 -20.44
CA PRO A 45 1.03 -4.14 -20.99
C PRO A 45 -0.28 -4.94 -20.88
N HIS A 46 -1.39 -4.28 -20.57
CA HIS A 46 -2.74 -4.87 -20.45
C HIS A 46 -2.95 -5.91 -19.34
N SER A 47 -1.98 -6.13 -18.45
CA SER A 47 -2.11 -7.10 -17.34
C SER A 47 -2.99 -6.59 -16.20
N PHE A 48 -3.09 -5.26 -16.08
CA PHE A 48 -3.58 -4.60 -14.87
C PHE A 48 -4.09 -3.21 -15.21
N GLU A 49 -5.34 -2.94 -14.89
CA GLU A 49 -5.98 -1.62 -15.06
C GLU A 49 -6.31 -1.01 -13.70
N PRO A 50 -5.37 -0.26 -13.09
CA PRO A 50 -5.61 0.36 -11.79
C PRO A 50 -6.63 1.48 -11.90
N LYS A 51 -7.67 1.42 -11.07
CA LYS A 51 -8.67 2.48 -10.88
C LYS A 51 -8.21 3.43 -9.78
N LYS A 52 -8.06 4.71 -10.10
CA LYS A 52 -7.69 5.74 -9.12
C LYS A 52 -8.83 5.95 -8.13
N ILE A 53 -8.54 5.80 -6.85
CA ILE A 53 -9.47 6.15 -5.76
C ILE A 53 -9.32 7.63 -5.38
N GLY A 54 -8.08 8.13 -5.29
CA GLY A 54 -7.79 9.51 -4.93
C GLY A 54 -6.65 9.66 -3.91
N GLY A 55 -6.36 10.90 -3.52
CA GLY A 55 -5.36 11.22 -2.50
C GLY A 55 -5.92 11.11 -1.08
N MET A 56 -5.20 10.42 -0.19
CA MET A 56 -5.58 10.27 1.21
C MET A 56 -4.46 10.69 2.15
N LEU A 57 -4.79 11.54 3.12
CA LEU A 57 -3.87 11.85 4.20
C LEU A 57 -3.89 10.70 5.22
N LEU A 58 -2.86 9.87 5.17
CA LEU A 58 -2.71 8.79 6.15
C LEU A 58 -2.19 9.37 7.47
N ARG A 59 -2.64 8.81 8.59
CA ARG A 59 -2.17 9.23 9.93
C ARG A 59 -0.65 9.27 9.96
N GLY A 60 -0.07 10.37 10.44
CA GLY A 60 1.39 10.54 10.54
C GLY A 60 2.11 10.82 9.22
N LYS A 61 1.38 11.04 8.12
CA LYS A 61 1.92 11.61 6.88
C LYS A 61 1.55 13.09 6.80
N GLN A 62 2.47 13.89 6.26
CA GLN A 62 2.22 15.31 5.95
C GLN A 62 1.63 15.47 4.54
N GLU A 63 1.97 14.55 3.64
CA GLU A 63 1.52 14.55 2.26
C GLU A 63 0.47 13.46 2.02
N GLN A 64 -0.41 13.71 1.03
CA GLN A 64 -1.39 12.73 0.61
C GLN A 64 -0.72 11.56 -0.14
N VAL A 65 -1.16 10.35 0.17
CA VAL A 65 -0.83 9.16 -0.59
C VAL A 65 -1.96 8.92 -1.58
N VAL A 66 -1.65 8.92 -2.88
CA VAL A 66 -2.62 8.56 -3.92
C VAL A 66 -2.81 7.06 -3.95
N LEU A 67 -4.06 6.62 -3.84
CA LEU A 67 -4.43 5.21 -3.82
C LEU A 67 -5.19 4.79 -5.08
N TYR A 68 -4.98 3.53 -5.45
CA TYR A 68 -5.62 2.85 -6.56
C TYR A 68 -6.19 1.50 -6.11
N THR A 69 -7.17 0.98 -6.82
CA THR A 69 -7.73 -0.37 -6.67
C THR A 69 -7.89 -1.05 -8.03
N VAL A 70 -8.46 -2.25 -8.07
CA VAL A 70 -8.89 -2.94 -9.30
C VAL A 70 -10.36 -3.31 -9.24
#